data_AF-W2EII2-F1
#
_entry.id   AF-W2EII2-F1
#
_cell.length_a   1.000
_cell.length_b   1.000
_cell.length_c   1.000
_cell.angle_alpha   90.00
_cell.angle_beta   90.00
_cell.angle_gamma   90.00
#
_symmetry.space_group_name_H-M   'P 1'
#
loop_
_entity.id
_entity.type
_entity.pdbx_description
1 polymer ?
#
loop_
_entity_poly.entity_id
_entity_poly.type
_entity_poly.pdbx_seq_one_letter_code
_entity_poly.pdbx_strand_id
1 'polypeptide(L)'
;LPAEARRADVFDAGGLREVLGGRRPGVVVTDVPYGEQTSWLGPDGESGAAGMLRTLGAVLPEGAVIAVAVRGRRPPRADGADGLVPRGSFKIGTRTVALFQTAAAGPRDGDGRRTAP
;
A
#
# COMPACT_ATOMS: atom_id res chain seq x y z
N LEU A 1 -14.19 9.51 -18.14
CA LEU A 1 -12.71 9.45 -18.01
C LEU A 1 -12.23 8.15 -18.66
N PRO A 2 -11.12 8.15 -19.39
CA PRO A 2 -10.52 6.91 -19.88
C PRO A 2 -10.10 6.05 -18.68
N ALA A 3 -10.45 4.76 -18.72
CA ALA A 3 -10.05 3.78 -17.72
C ALA A 3 -9.26 2.67 -18.42
N GLU A 4 -8.22 2.19 -17.74
CA GLU A 4 -7.40 1.08 -18.20
C GLU A 4 -7.36 0.03 -17.10
N ALA A 5 -7.51 -1.23 -17.48
CA ALA A 5 -7.45 -2.36 -16.57
C ALA A 5 -6.31 -3.29 -16.99
N ARG A 6 -5.46 -3.65 -16.03
CA ARG A 6 -4.38 -4.63 -16.19
C ARG A 6 -4.39 -5.57 -14.99
N ARG A 7 -3.87 -6.77 -15.18
CA ARG A 7 -3.71 -7.78 -14.11
C ARG A 7 -2.28 -7.72 -13.59
N ALA A 8 -2.13 -7.58 -12.28
CA ALA A 8 -0.87 -7.71 -11.56
C ALA A 8 -1.15 -8.33 -10.18
N ASP A 9 -0.15 -9.00 -9.62
CA ASP A 9 -0.15 -9.35 -8.20
C ASP A 9 0.28 -8.13 -7.40
N VAL A 10 -0.47 -7.77 -6.36
CA VAL A 10 -0.17 -6.60 -5.53
C VAL A 10 1.05 -6.84 -4.63
N PHE A 11 1.44 -8.09 -4.41
CA PHE A 11 2.64 -8.43 -3.66
C PHE A 11 3.91 -8.40 -4.52
N ASP A 12 3.77 -8.52 -5.85
CA ASP A 12 4.88 -8.43 -6.80
C ASP A 12 5.17 -6.97 -7.22
N ALA A 13 6.17 -6.37 -6.58
CA ALA A 13 6.63 -5.02 -6.91
C ALA A 13 7.15 -4.88 -8.36
N GLY A 14 7.68 -5.95 -8.95
CA GLY A 14 8.17 -5.96 -10.34
C GLY A 14 7.01 -5.89 -11.32
N GLY A 15 6.05 -6.80 -11.20
CA GLY A 15 4.84 -6.84 -12.01
C GLY A 15 3.99 -5.56 -11.88
N LEU A 16 3.90 -4.96 -10.69
CA LEU A 16 3.26 -3.65 -10.53
C LEU A 16 3.96 -2.54 -11.32
N ARG A 17 5.30 -2.48 -11.29
CA ARG A 17 6.05 -1.47 -12.07
C ARG A 17 5.89 -1.68 -13.56
N GLU A 18 5.89 -2.93 -14.02
CA GLU A 18 5.65 -3.28 -15.42
C GLU A 18 4.26 -2.81 -15.88
N VAL A 19 3.21 -3.14 -15.12
CA VAL A 19 1.84 -2.73 -15.41
C VAL A 19 1.65 -1.21 -15.37
N LEU A 20 2.35 -0.52 -14.47
CA LEU A 20 2.34 0.94 -14.44
C LEU A 20 3.03 1.57 -15.65
N GLY A 21 4.00 0.89 -16.28
CA GLY A 21 4.63 1.36 -17.51
C GLY A 21 5.24 2.76 -17.39
N GLY A 22 5.83 3.08 -16.23
CA GLY A 22 6.39 4.41 -15.93
C GLY A 22 5.39 5.44 -15.39
N ARG A 23 4.09 5.14 -15.36
CA ARG A 23 3.09 6.00 -14.70
C ARG A 23 3.35 6.09 -13.20
N ARG A 24 3.04 7.24 -12.64
CA ARG A 24 3.26 7.55 -11.21
C ARG A 24 1.95 8.02 -10.56
N PRO A 25 1.09 7.09 -10.12
CA PRO A 25 -0.16 7.44 -9.46
C PRO A 25 0.09 8.21 -8.17
N GLY A 26 -0.56 9.36 -8.01
CA GLY A 26 -0.54 10.13 -6.75
C GLY A 26 -1.55 9.62 -5.72
N VAL A 27 -2.51 8.80 -6.13
CA VAL A 27 -3.56 8.25 -5.27
C VAL A 27 -3.83 6.80 -5.63
N VAL A 28 -3.87 5.94 -4.61
CA VAL A 28 -4.37 4.56 -4.67
C VAL A 28 -5.57 4.46 -3.75
N VAL A 29 -6.67 3.94 -4.27
CA VAL A 29 -7.87 3.62 -3.49
C VAL A 29 -8.16 2.15 -3.66
N THR A 30 -8.22 1.43 -2.54
CA THR A 30 -8.54 0.00 -2.54
C THR A 30 -9.51 -0.31 -1.41
N ASP A 31 -10.53 -1.10 -1.72
CA ASP A 31 -11.41 -1.71 -0.74
C ASP A 31 -11.02 -3.17 -0.64
N VAL A 32 -10.34 -3.53 0.44
CA VAL A 32 -9.94 -4.92 0.70
C VAL A 32 -11.20 -5.65 1.14
N PRO A 33 -11.77 -6.52 0.29
CA PRO A 33 -13.02 -7.16 0.62
C PRO A 33 -12.79 -8.17 1.75
N TYR A 34 -13.72 -8.20 2.70
CA TYR A 34 -13.78 -9.10 3.85
C TYR A 34 -12.69 -8.90 4.90
N GLY A 35 -13.11 -8.33 6.04
CA GLY A 35 -12.36 -8.31 7.31
C GLY A 35 -12.16 -9.69 7.96
N GLU A 36 -12.26 -10.76 7.15
CA GLU A 36 -12.11 -12.19 7.45
C GLU A 36 -11.37 -12.93 6.31
N GLN A 37 -10.88 -12.25 5.25
CA GLN A 37 -9.98 -12.90 4.28
C GLN A 37 -8.61 -13.05 4.95
N THR A 38 -8.47 -14.11 5.74
CA THR A 38 -7.24 -14.56 6.40
C THR A 38 -6.20 -15.10 5.41
N SER A 39 -6.60 -15.30 4.16
CA SER A 39 -5.73 -15.81 3.11
C SER A 39 -5.89 -14.95 1.86
N TRP A 40 -4.76 -14.45 1.38
CA TRP A 40 -4.62 -13.92 0.04
C TRP A 40 -4.00 -15.04 -0.80
N LEU A 41 -4.38 -15.11 -2.08
CA LEU A 41 -3.79 -16.08 -2.99
C LEU A 41 -2.36 -15.65 -3.36
N GLY A 42 -1.48 -16.62 -3.56
CA GLY A 42 -0.10 -16.39 -3.97
C GLY A 42 0.91 -16.53 -2.82
N PRO A 43 2.20 -16.67 -3.16
CA PRO A 43 3.27 -17.01 -2.22
C PRO A 43 3.43 -15.98 -1.08
N ASP A 44 3.14 -14.70 -1.34
CA ASP A 44 3.29 -13.62 -0.36
C ASP A 44 1.96 -13.22 0.32
N GLY A 45 0.90 -13.97 0.04
CA GLY A 45 -0.45 -13.65 0.48
C GLY A 45 -0.67 -13.71 2.00
N GLU A 46 0.17 -14.48 2.71
CA GLU A 46 0.14 -14.57 4.18
C GLU A 46 0.42 -13.22 4.86
N SER A 47 1.13 -12.30 4.18
CA SER A 47 1.42 -10.95 4.71
C SER A 47 0.19 -10.02 4.69
N GLY A 48 -0.86 -10.41 3.96
CA GLY A 48 -2.13 -9.69 3.88
C GLY A 48 -2.01 -8.19 3.58
N ALA A 49 -2.84 -7.39 4.25
CA ALA A 49 -2.86 -5.94 4.05
C ALA A 49 -1.52 -5.25 4.38
N ALA A 50 -0.73 -5.79 5.32
CA ALA A 50 0.58 -5.25 5.66
C ALA A 50 1.59 -5.46 4.51
N GLY A 51 1.60 -6.66 3.92
CA GLY A 51 2.40 -6.96 2.72
C GLY A 51 2.03 -6.08 1.53
N MET A 52 0.73 -5.93 1.28
CA MET A 52 0.21 -5.03 0.25
C MET A 52 0.71 -3.59 0.46
N LEU A 53 0.59 -3.05 1.68
CA LEU A 53 1.05 -1.71 2.02
C LEU A 53 2.55 -1.55 1.82
N ARG A 54 3.36 -2.53 2.22
CA ARG A 54 4.81 -2.53 1.99
C ARG A 54 5.16 -2.45 0.51
N THR A 55 4.53 -3.30 -0.31
CA THR A 55 4.79 -3.32 -1.75
C THR A 55 4.37 -2.02 -2.41
N LEU A 56 3.18 -1.48 -2.09
CA LEU A 56 2.73 -0.19 -2.61
C LEU A 56 3.66 0.96 -2.20
N GLY A 57 4.12 0.98 -0.94
CA GLY A 57 5.09 1.97 -0.46
C GLY A 57 6.41 1.97 -1.23
N ALA A 58 6.83 0.80 -1.76
CA ALA A 58 8.05 0.67 -2.56
C ALA A 58 7.87 1.02 -4.06
N VAL A 59 6.63 1.03 -4.55
CA VAL A 59 6.31 1.24 -5.98
C VAL A 59 5.85 2.67 -6.25
N LEU A 60 5.07 3.25 -5.34
CA LEU A 60 4.46 4.57 -5.53
C LEU A 60 5.48 5.70 -5.37
N PRO A 61 5.27 6.84 -6.05
CA PRO A 61 6.14 8.00 -5.92
C PRO A 61 6.04 8.60 -4.51
N GLU A 62 7.01 9.41 -4.13
CA GLU A 62 6.94 10.24 -2.91
C GLU A 62 5.65 11.08 -2.88
N GLY A 63 5.06 11.19 -1.70
CA GLY A 63 3.86 11.99 -1.47
C GLY A 63 2.54 11.35 -1.92
N ALA A 64 2.58 10.20 -2.60
CA ALA A 64 1.40 9.44 -2.98
C ALA A 64 0.58 9.03 -1.76
N VAL A 65 -0.75 9.06 -1.91
CA VAL A 65 -1.71 8.70 -0.86
C VAL A 65 -2.30 7.33 -1.14
N ILE A 66 -2.34 6.48 -0.12
CA ILE A 66 -2.99 5.16 -0.17
C ILE A 66 -4.19 5.21 0.78
N ALA A 67 -5.39 5.06 0.23
CA ALA A 67 -6.61 4.88 0.99
C ALA A 67 -7.03 3.41 0.95
N VAL A 68 -6.99 2.74 2.11
CA VAL A 68 -7.38 1.35 2.26
C VAL A 68 -8.66 1.27 3.09
N ALA A 69 -9.75 0.84 2.47
CA ALA A 69 -10.98 0.49 3.16
C ALA A 69 -10.95 -0.99 3.55
N VAL A 70 -11.35 -1.27 4.79
CA VAL A 70 -11.53 -2.63 5.33
C VAL A 70 -12.87 -2.71 6.04
N ARG A 71 -13.49 -3.90 6.04
CA ARG A 71 -14.63 -4.16 6.92
C ARG A 71 -14.11 -4.43 8.34
N GLY A 72 -14.69 -3.77 9.34
CA GLY A 72 -14.30 -3.98 10.73
C GLY A 72 -14.01 -2.68 11.48
N ARG A 73 -13.59 -2.82 12.75
CA ARG A 73 -13.43 -1.68 13.67
C ARG A 73 -12.03 -1.09 13.70
N ARG A 74 -11.02 -1.80 13.20
CA ARG A 74 -9.61 -1.41 13.26
C ARG A 74 -9.06 -1.21 11.86
N PRO A 75 -8.30 -0.12 11.62
CA PRO A 75 -7.61 0.08 10.35
C PRO A 75 -6.49 -0.97 10.16
N PRO A 76 -6.12 -1.32 8.91
CA PRO A 76 -4.92 -2.08 8.65
C PRO A 76 -3.71 -1.34 9.21
N ARG A 77 -2.71 -2.09 9.68
CA ARG A 77 -1.45 -1.53 10.14
C ARG A 77 -0.42 -1.61 9.03
N ALA A 78 0.40 -0.57 8.93
CA ALA A 78 1.54 -0.51 8.00
C ALA A 78 2.82 -1.07 8.66
N ASP A 79 2.68 -2.08 9.53
CA ASP A 79 3.80 -2.62 10.29
C ASP A 79 4.86 -3.19 9.31
N GLY A 80 6.09 -2.69 9.39
CA GLY A 80 7.16 -3.06 8.47
C GLY A 80 6.98 -2.56 7.02
N ALA A 81 6.11 -1.58 6.76
CA ALA A 81 6.03 -0.87 5.49
C ALA A 81 6.91 0.39 5.57
N ASP A 82 8.21 0.19 5.39
CA ASP A 82 9.19 1.26 5.34
C ASP A 82 8.81 2.31 4.30
N GLY A 83 8.73 3.58 4.73
CA GLY A 83 8.38 4.68 3.84
C GLY A 83 6.88 4.97 3.75
N LEU A 84 6.02 4.37 4.59
CA LEU A 84 4.64 4.81 4.76
C LEU A 84 4.43 5.57 6.07
N VAL A 85 3.80 6.74 5.97
CA VAL A 85 3.40 7.58 7.09
C VAL A 85 1.88 7.49 7.26
N PRO A 86 1.37 6.97 8.38
CA PRO A 86 -0.06 7.02 8.69
C PRO A 86 -0.53 8.47 8.79
N ARG A 87 -1.61 8.82 8.08
CA ARG A 87 -2.20 10.17 8.10
C ARG A 87 -3.51 10.24 8.87
N GLY A 88 -4.16 9.11 9.10
CA GLY A 88 -5.36 9.02 9.92
C GLY A 88 -6.27 7.90 9.47
N SER A 89 -7.43 7.81 10.12
CA SER A 89 -8.48 6.87 9.73
C SER A 89 -9.85 7.46 10.02
N PHE A 90 -10.84 7.06 9.24
CA PHE A 90 -12.24 7.42 9.48
C PHE A 90 -13.15 6.21 9.23
N LYS A 91 -14.40 6.31 9.67
CA LYS A 91 -15.39 5.23 9.52
C LYS A 91 -16.54 5.67 8.63
N ILE A 92 -16.97 4.77 7.74
CA ILE A 92 -18.17 4.93 6.94
C ILE A 92 -19.00 3.65 7.10
N GLY A 93 -20.11 3.74 7.83
CA GLY A 93 -20.94 2.58 8.16
C GLY A 93 -20.13 1.48 8.85
N THR A 94 -20.01 0.32 8.20
CA THR A 94 -19.27 -0.86 8.71
C THR A 94 -17.82 -0.92 8.24
N ARG A 95 -17.36 0.08 7.49
CA ARG A 95 -16.01 0.16 6.95
C ARG A 95 -15.16 1.14 7.75
N THR A 96 -13.93 0.74 7.99
CA THR A 96 -12.86 1.63 8.47
C THR A 96 -11.94 1.91 7.29
N VAL A 97 -11.65 3.19 7.04
CA VAL A 97 -10.72 3.64 6.01
C VAL A 97 -9.47 4.15 6.68
N ALA A 98 -8.31 3.63 6.27
CA ALA A 98 -7.00 4.11 6.70
C ALA A 98 -6.31 4.87 5.58
N LEU A 99 -5.69 5.99 5.92
CA LEU A 99 -4.93 6.83 5.00
C LEU A 99 -3.44 6.73 5.33
N PHE A 100 -2.65 6.42 4.31
CA PHE A 100 -1.19 6.42 4.37
C PHE A 100 -0.64 7.36 3.30
N GLN A 101 0.54 7.92 3.55
CA GLN A 101 1.28 8.68 2.57
C GLN A 101 2.68 8.10 2.41
N THR A 102 3.18 7.99 1.19
CA THR A 102 4.58 7.64 0.95
C THR A 102 5.48 8.78 1.36
N ALA A 103 6.43 8.48 2.24
CA ALA A 103 7.50 9.41 2.61
C ALA A 103 8.47 9.59 1.45
N ALA A 104 9.23 10.69 1.51
CA ALA A 104 10.45 10.82 0.73
C ALA A 104 11.36 9.61 1.00
N ALA A 105 11.89 9.00 -0.05
CA ALA A 105 12.97 8.06 0.11
C ALA A 105 14.20 8.86 0.57
N GLY A 106 14.42 8.97 1.88
CA GLY A 106 15.68 9.50 2.42
C GLY A 106 16.87 8.66 1.91
N PRO A 107 18.10 9.20 1.90
CA PRO A 107 19.29 8.45 1.53
C PRO A 107 19.35 7.15 2.35
N ARG A 108 19.62 6.04 1.68
CA ARG A 108 19.94 4.78 2.32
C ARG A 108 21.45 4.63 2.30
N ASP A 109 22.07 4.60 3.46
CA ASP A 109 23.48 4.26 3.63
C ASP A 109 23.70 2.77 3.31
N GLY A 110 24.94 2.38 2.98
CA GLY A 110 25.31 1.04 2.48
C GLY A 110 25.00 -0.14 3.42
N ASP A 111 24.47 0.12 4.61
CA ASP A 111 23.99 -0.84 5.63
C ASP A 111 22.45 -0.93 5.69
N GLY A 112 21.73 -0.26 4.77
CA GLY A 112 20.26 -0.29 4.72
C GLY A 112 19.55 0.54 5.81
N ARG A 113 20.30 1.28 6.64
CA ARG A 113 19.73 2.29 7.56
C ARG A 113 19.36 3.55 6.79
N ARG A 114 18.46 4.34 7.40
CA ARG A 114 18.12 5.68 6.93
C ARG A 114 18.89 6.70 7.77
N THR A 115 19.71 7.51 7.15
CA THR A 115 20.24 8.73 7.76
C THR A 115 19.11 9.74 7.96
N ALA A 116 18.97 10.23 9.20
CA ALA A 116 18.11 11.37 9.50
C ALA A 116 18.67 12.65 8.83
N PRO A 117 17.80 13.63 8.50
CA PRO A 117 18.24 14.93 7.98
C PRO A 117 19.05 15.73 9.00
#